data_AF-A0A8J7RI60-F1
#
_entry.id   AF-A0A8J7RI60-F1
#
_cell.length_a   1.000
_cell.length_b   1.000
_cell.length_c   1.000
_cell.angle_alpha   90.00
_cell.angle_beta   90.00
_cell.angle_gamma   90.00
#
_symmetry.space_group_name_H-M   'P 1'
#
loop_
_entity.id
_entity.type
_entity.pdbx_description
1 polymer ?
#
loop_
_entity_poly.entity_id
_entity_poly.type
_entity_poly.pdbx_seq_one_letter_code
_entity_poly.pdbx_strand_id
1 'polypeptide(L)'
;MIGIDIGGANLKVVDRDGAHIHYCPLWKEAPLTDLLAPYAKGGVNAAVVMSGELADSFSSKAEGIKFIVDAVQESFPDALFYGTDGTFHEGPVPELAAANWLASADYLRGRYPNATLLDVGSTTADIIPLNTFDDLCGLTDLLRLQQGYLVYTGMLRTNVATLVRAVEVGGVFTPVSTEYFACSGDVHLVLGQIKPEDYTAPTPDGGPVTVEAAMRRLARVVCADLEEIGEEAVRGIAVQCWSAQAGMIVRAVGTCMGTHGCNQVLCGGIGSPVFAGMLSGTDLNRELNGMADALPAYAVLEVAERDPSR
;
A
#
# COMPACT_ATOMS: atom_id res chain seq x y z
N MET A 1 -4.63 -19.78 13.46
CA MET A 1 -4.36 -18.37 13.76
C MET A 1 -5.06 -17.52 12.70
N ILE A 2 -5.16 -16.21 12.87
CA ILE A 2 -5.54 -15.27 11.79
C ILE A 2 -4.41 -14.26 11.59
N GLY A 3 -4.31 -13.70 10.39
CA GLY A 3 -3.37 -12.64 10.06
C GLY A 3 -4.02 -11.27 10.10
N ILE A 4 -3.36 -10.28 10.68
CA ILE A 4 -3.88 -8.91 10.80
C ILE A 4 -2.81 -7.92 10.35
N ASP A 5 -3.18 -7.01 9.43
CA ASP A 5 -2.39 -5.84 9.03
C ASP A 5 -3.14 -4.56 9.42
N ILE A 6 -2.57 -3.80 10.34
CA ILE A 6 -3.14 -2.55 10.86
C ILE A 6 -2.41 -1.37 10.22
N GLY A 7 -2.95 -0.89 9.11
CA GLY A 7 -2.47 0.32 8.44
C GLY A 7 -3.08 1.58 9.04
N GLY A 8 -2.59 2.75 8.60
CA GLY A 8 -3.13 4.03 9.10
C GLY A 8 -4.59 4.28 8.72
N ALA A 9 -5.03 3.79 7.56
CA ALA A 9 -6.36 4.05 7.00
C ALA A 9 -7.27 2.82 6.97
N ASN A 10 -6.69 1.62 6.96
CA ASN A 10 -7.41 0.38 6.73
C ASN A 10 -6.88 -0.69 7.68
N LEU A 11 -7.80 -1.52 8.15
CA LEU A 11 -7.53 -2.78 8.81
C LEU A 11 -7.73 -3.90 7.78
N LYS A 12 -6.76 -4.81 7.65
CA LYS A 12 -6.90 -6.00 6.82
C LYS A 12 -6.78 -7.24 7.68
N VAL A 13 -7.68 -8.19 7.50
CA VAL A 13 -7.71 -9.46 8.24
C VAL A 13 -7.71 -10.60 7.23
N VAL A 14 -6.90 -11.62 7.48
CA VAL A 14 -6.89 -12.86 6.71
C VAL A 14 -7.20 -14.02 7.65
N ASP A 15 -8.29 -14.71 7.37
CA ASP A 15 -8.74 -15.90 8.09
C ASP A 15 -9.02 -17.06 7.13
N ARG A 16 -9.74 -18.09 7.60
CA ARG A 16 -10.06 -19.28 6.79
C ARG A 16 -11.07 -19.00 5.68
N ASP A 17 -11.87 -17.94 5.81
CA ASP A 17 -12.90 -17.56 4.85
C ASP A 17 -12.34 -16.59 3.80
N GLY A 18 -11.23 -15.90 4.11
CA GLY A 18 -10.38 -15.23 3.14
C GLY A 18 -9.82 -13.91 3.65
N ALA A 19 -9.53 -12.99 2.72
CA ALA A 19 -9.07 -11.65 3.01
C ALA A 19 -10.27 -10.68 3.17
N HIS A 20 -10.21 -9.88 4.22
CA HIS A 20 -11.23 -8.88 4.58
C HIS A 20 -10.56 -7.52 4.75
N ILE A 21 -11.13 -6.48 4.15
CA ILE A 21 -10.59 -5.11 4.21
C ILE A 21 -11.65 -4.19 4.81
N HIS A 22 -11.30 -3.53 5.90
CA HIS A 22 -12.15 -2.58 6.61
C HIS A 22 -11.53 -1.19 6.58
N TYR A 23 -12.34 -0.18 6.28
CA TYR A 23 -11.91 1.20 6.44
C TYR A 23 -11.81 1.53 7.94
N CYS A 24 -10.60 1.81 8.41
CA CYS A 24 -10.29 2.05 9.82
C CYS A 24 -9.25 3.19 9.93
N PRO A 25 -9.70 4.46 9.81
CA PRO A 25 -8.80 5.61 9.90
C PRO A 25 -8.36 5.83 11.35
N LEU A 26 -7.11 5.49 11.66
CA LEU A 26 -6.54 5.64 13.00
C LEU A 26 -6.45 7.10 13.46
N TRP A 27 -6.45 8.05 12.53
CA TRP A 27 -6.44 9.50 12.81
C TRP A 27 -7.82 10.09 13.14
N LYS A 28 -8.88 9.27 13.25
CA LYS A 28 -10.24 9.72 13.58
C LYS A 28 -10.80 8.97 14.79
N GLU A 29 -11.64 7.96 14.52
CA GLU A 29 -12.41 7.21 15.52
C GLU A 29 -11.70 5.91 15.91
N ALA A 30 -10.84 5.37 15.04
CA ALA A 30 -10.06 4.16 15.24
C ALA A 30 -10.86 3.01 15.91
N PRO A 31 -11.99 2.55 15.35
CA PRO A 31 -12.87 1.54 15.97
C PRO A 31 -12.27 0.12 15.87
N LEU A 32 -11.00 -0.03 16.19
CA LEU A 32 -10.20 -1.23 15.97
C LEU A 32 -10.77 -2.42 16.74
N THR A 33 -11.08 -2.25 18.03
CA THR A 33 -11.69 -3.30 18.85
C THR A 33 -13.02 -3.78 18.28
N ASP A 34 -13.91 -2.87 17.89
CA ASP A 34 -15.23 -3.21 17.35
C ASP A 34 -15.12 -3.98 16.02
N LEU A 35 -14.17 -3.59 15.16
CA LEU A 35 -13.91 -4.28 13.89
C LEU A 35 -13.25 -5.64 14.07
N LEU A 36 -12.47 -5.83 15.14
CA LEU A 36 -11.78 -7.09 15.45
C LEU A 36 -12.67 -8.10 16.19
N ALA A 37 -13.64 -7.63 16.98
CA ALA A 37 -14.52 -8.47 17.79
C ALA A 37 -15.22 -9.63 17.01
N PRO A 38 -15.68 -9.45 15.75
CA PRO A 38 -16.25 -10.55 14.97
C PRO A 38 -15.28 -11.71 14.70
N TYR A 39 -13.98 -11.43 14.61
CA TYR A 39 -12.91 -12.38 14.29
C TYR A 39 -12.40 -13.17 15.50
N ALA A 40 -12.63 -12.67 16.73
CA ALA A 40 -12.20 -13.32 17.97
C ALA A 40 -13.01 -14.59 18.34
N LYS A 41 -14.03 -14.95 17.55
CA LYS A 41 -14.91 -16.08 17.85
C LYS A 41 -14.13 -17.40 17.78
N GLY A 42 -14.27 -18.22 18.82
CA GLY A 42 -13.73 -19.59 18.83
C GLY A 42 -12.31 -19.75 19.39
N GLY A 43 -11.74 -18.71 20.03
CA GLY A 43 -10.44 -18.81 20.73
C GLY A 43 -9.24 -18.91 19.77
N VAL A 44 -9.38 -18.36 18.56
CA VAL A 44 -8.29 -18.33 17.57
C VAL A 44 -7.33 -17.21 17.93
N ASN A 45 -6.03 -17.50 17.97
CA ASN A 45 -5.00 -16.48 18.19
C ASN A 45 -4.71 -15.67 16.90
N ALA A 46 -4.04 -14.52 17.01
CA ALA A 46 -3.70 -13.62 15.89
C ALA A 46 -2.19 -13.40 15.75
N ALA A 47 -1.72 -13.34 14.50
CA ALA A 47 -0.42 -12.81 14.13
C ALA A 47 -0.64 -11.43 13.48
N VAL A 48 0.11 -10.43 13.92
CA VAL A 48 -0.22 -9.02 13.70
C VAL A 48 0.99 -8.29 13.16
N VAL A 49 0.75 -7.43 12.19
CA VAL A 49 1.72 -6.45 11.72
C VAL A 49 1.06 -5.08 11.61
N MET A 50 1.85 -4.01 11.75
CA MET A 50 1.33 -2.64 11.70
C MET A 50 2.19 -1.70 10.85
N SER A 51 1.52 -0.70 10.29
CA SER A 51 2.10 0.46 9.60
C SER A 51 1.34 1.77 9.90
N GLY A 52 0.34 1.71 10.79
CA GLY A 52 -0.50 2.85 11.16
C GLY A 52 -0.05 3.62 12.40
N GLU A 53 1.08 3.24 13.01
CA GLU A 53 1.51 3.79 14.30
C GLU A 53 1.94 5.27 14.27
N LEU A 54 2.05 5.85 13.07
CA LEU A 54 2.36 7.27 12.82
C LEU A 54 1.11 8.11 12.48
N ALA A 55 -0.10 7.60 12.70
CA ALA A 55 -1.31 8.39 12.46
C ALA A 55 -1.32 9.69 13.28
N ASP A 56 -1.85 10.77 12.68
CA ASP A 56 -1.83 12.15 13.25
C ASP A 56 -2.49 12.28 14.63
N SER A 57 -3.30 11.30 15.03
CA SER A 57 -3.94 11.21 16.35
C SER A 57 -2.95 10.90 17.48
N PHE A 58 -1.76 10.36 17.17
CA PHE A 58 -0.77 9.98 18.17
C PHE A 58 0.32 11.05 18.30
N SER A 59 0.68 11.39 19.54
CA SER A 59 1.77 12.33 19.84
C SER A 59 3.16 11.75 19.59
N SER A 60 3.26 10.41 19.50
CA SER A 60 4.50 9.70 19.20
C SER A 60 4.25 8.32 18.60
N LYS A 61 5.25 7.78 17.89
CA LYS A 61 5.26 6.39 17.40
C LYS A 61 5.05 5.37 18.52
N ALA A 62 5.62 5.60 19.71
CA ALA A 62 5.46 4.71 20.85
C ALA A 62 4.01 4.67 21.38
N GLU A 63 3.31 5.81 21.35
CA GLU A 63 1.89 5.89 21.69
C GLU A 63 1.03 5.11 20.69
N GLY A 64 1.27 5.30 19.38
CA GLY A 64 0.54 4.58 18.34
C GLY A 64 0.72 3.07 18.42
N ILE A 65 1.95 2.58 18.65
CA ILE A 65 2.24 1.16 18.87
C ILE A 65 1.44 0.64 20.07
N LYS A 66 1.53 1.34 21.21
CA LYS A 66 0.83 0.91 22.42
C LYS A 66 -0.68 0.85 22.20
N PHE A 67 -1.26 1.86 21.58
CA PHE A 67 -2.69 1.89 21.26
C PHE A 67 -3.11 0.67 20.42
N ILE A 68 -2.36 0.38 19.35
CA ILE A 68 -2.66 -0.74 18.45
C ILE A 68 -2.53 -2.08 19.21
N VAL A 69 -1.46 -2.28 19.98
CA VAL A 69 -1.25 -3.51 20.75
C VAL A 69 -2.37 -3.72 21.76
N ASP A 70 -2.68 -2.70 22.56
CA ASP A 70 -3.74 -2.77 23.58
C ASP A 70 -5.10 -3.15 22.94
N ALA A 71 -5.48 -2.45 21.85
CA ALA A 71 -6.76 -2.69 21.16
C ALA A 71 -6.85 -4.10 20.54
N VAL A 72 -5.74 -4.63 20.01
CA VAL A 72 -5.72 -6.00 19.50
C VAL A 72 -5.83 -7.00 20.65
N GLN A 73 -5.11 -6.78 21.74
CA GLN A 73 -5.10 -7.68 22.91
C GLN A 73 -6.44 -7.72 23.65
N GLU A 74 -7.29 -6.70 23.52
CA GLU A 74 -8.69 -6.76 23.99
C GLU A 74 -9.49 -7.88 23.31
N SER A 75 -9.22 -8.16 22.03
CA SER A 75 -9.88 -9.22 21.26
C SER A 75 -9.07 -10.53 21.22
N PHE A 76 -7.74 -10.42 21.23
CA PHE A 76 -6.79 -11.52 21.07
C PHE A 76 -5.68 -11.42 22.13
N PRO A 77 -5.94 -11.89 23.38
CA PRO A 77 -5.01 -11.68 24.50
C PRO A 77 -3.60 -12.21 24.27
N ASP A 78 -3.46 -13.30 23.51
CA ASP A 78 -2.20 -13.98 23.22
C ASP A 78 -1.60 -13.58 21.85
N ALA A 79 -2.06 -12.48 21.25
CA ALA A 79 -1.62 -12.05 19.92
C ALA A 79 -0.11 -11.85 19.84
N LEU A 80 0.46 -12.27 18.70
CA LEU A 80 1.88 -12.12 18.38
C LEU A 80 2.07 -10.98 17.37
N PHE A 81 2.97 -10.05 17.66
CA PHE A 81 3.22 -8.86 16.85
C PHE A 81 4.59 -8.97 16.16
N TYR A 82 4.61 -8.91 14.84
CA TYR A 82 5.83 -9.03 14.05
C TYR A 82 6.57 -7.70 13.98
N GLY A 83 7.86 -7.70 14.33
CA GLY A 83 8.73 -6.54 14.37
C GLY A 83 9.63 -6.40 13.15
N THR A 84 10.15 -5.18 12.98
CA THR A 84 11.20 -4.85 12.01
C THR A 84 12.52 -5.53 12.29
N ASP A 85 12.69 -6.16 13.46
CA ASP A 85 13.81 -7.04 13.80
C ASP A 85 13.64 -8.47 13.25
N GLY A 86 12.52 -8.75 12.57
CA GLY A 86 12.21 -10.06 12.00
C GLY A 86 11.74 -11.08 13.04
N THR A 87 11.23 -10.63 14.18
CA THR A 87 10.76 -11.51 15.27
C THR A 87 9.37 -11.15 15.77
N PHE A 88 8.73 -12.09 16.46
CA PHE A 88 7.44 -11.85 17.11
C PHE A 88 7.62 -11.39 18.56
N HIS A 89 6.76 -10.47 18.98
CA HIS A 89 6.69 -9.90 20.33
C HIS A 89 5.28 -10.07 20.89
N GLU A 90 5.16 -10.17 22.21
CA GLU A 90 3.87 -10.30 22.92
C GLU A 90 3.36 -8.95 23.46
N GLY A 91 4.08 -7.86 23.19
CA GLY A 91 3.77 -6.55 23.76
C GLY A 91 4.40 -5.40 22.97
N PRO A 92 4.13 -4.15 23.39
CA PRO A 92 4.56 -2.99 22.65
C PRO A 92 6.07 -2.79 22.75
N VAL A 93 6.76 -2.91 21.62
CA VAL A 93 8.18 -2.58 21.45
C VAL A 93 8.38 -1.64 20.25
N PRO A 94 9.41 -0.77 20.24
CA PRO A 94 9.67 0.14 19.13
C PRO A 94 9.78 -0.54 17.76
N GLU A 95 10.25 -1.78 17.73
CA GLU A 95 10.50 -2.58 16.54
C GLU A 95 9.20 -2.91 15.78
N LEU A 96 8.03 -2.88 16.43
CA LEU A 96 6.73 -3.19 15.77
C LEU A 96 6.33 -2.19 14.68
N ALA A 97 6.99 -1.04 14.65
CA ALA A 97 6.61 0.07 13.82
C ALA A 97 6.94 -0.16 12.34
N ALA A 98 5.94 -0.08 11.46
CA ALA A 98 6.09 -0.23 10.01
C ALA A 98 6.76 -1.55 9.57
N ALA A 99 6.33 -2.69 10.14
CA ALA A 99 6.90 -4.01 9.81
C ALA A 99 6.15 -4.76 8.68
N ASN A 100 5.09 -4.18 8.12
CA ASN A 100 4.17 -4.84 7.17
C ASN A 100 4.87 -5.34 5.89
N TRP A 101 5.75 -4.52 5.31
CA TRP A 101 6.54 -4.88 4.14
C TRP A 101 7.61 -5.94 4.44
N LEU A 102 8.16 -5.95 5.67
CA LEU A 102 9.17 -6.93 6.09
C LEU A 102 8.55 -8.31 6.29
N ALA A 103 7.34 -8.40 6.84
CA ALA A 103 6.61 -9.66 6.94
C ALA A 103 6.38 -10.28 5.55
N SER A 104 5.98 -9.47 4.56
CA SER A 104 5.86 -9.91 3.16
C SER A 104 7.19 -10.40 2.58
N ALA A 105 8.30 -9.72 2.87
CA ALA A 105 9.61 -10.16 2.44
C ALA A 105 10.03 -11.49 3.09
N ASP A 106 9.80 -11.67 4.38
CA ASP A 106 10.12 -12.92 5.11
C ASP A 106 9.30 -14.11 4.58
N TYR A 107 8.02 -13.87 4.31
CA TYR A 107 7.16 -14.86 3.70
C TYR A 107 7.69 -15.32 2.33
N LEU A 108 8.06 -14.37 1.45
CA LEU A 108 8.38 -14.66 0.05
C LEU A 108 9.82 -15.11 -0.20
N ARG A 109 10.80 -14.65 0.59
CA ARG A 109 12.23 -14.85 0.33
C ARG A 109 12.66 -16.30 0.17
N GLY A 110 12.05 -17.22 0.91
CA GLY A 110 12.39 -18.64 0.83
C GLY A 110 11.99 -19.28 -0.51
N ARG A 111 10.90 -18.80 -1.12
CA ARG A 111 10.37 -19.29 -2.39
C ARG A 111 10.94 -18.53 -3.59
N TYR A 112 11.24 -17.25 -3.41
CA TYR A 112 11.66 -16.34 -4.46
C TYR A 112 12.97 -15.60 -4.10
N PRO A 113 14.07 -16.32 -3.86
CA PRO A 113 15.30 -15.71 -3.35
C PRO A 113 15.94 -14.73 -4.34
N ASN A 114 15.67 -14.82 -5.65
CA ASN A 114 16.26 -13.93 -6.66
C ASN A 114 15.31 -12.83 -7.15
N ALA A 115 14.23 -12.57 -6.40
CA ALA A 115 13.20 -11.62 -6.82
C ALA A 115 13.26 -10.30 -6.04
N THR A 116 12.69 -9.26 -6.66
CA THR A 116 12.30 -8.03 -6.00
C THR A 116 10.78 -8.03 -5.86
N LEU A 117 10.28 -7.83 -4.63
CA LEU A 117 8.87 -7.54 -4.40
C LEU A 117 8.59 -6.07 -4.76
N LEU A 118 7.57 -5.85 -5.57
CA LEU A 118 6.94 -4.56 -5.81
C LEU A 118 5.51 -4.64 -5.28
N ASP A 119 5.26 -4.13 -4.07
CA ASP A 119 3.90 -4.04 -3.51
C ASP A 119 3.37 -2.62 -3.69
N VAL A 120 2.36 -2.44 -4.55
CA VAL A 120 1.77 -1.12 -4.82
C VAL A 120 0.39 -1.03 -4.20
N GLY A 121 0.33 -0.35 -3.06
CA GLY A 121 -0.90 -0.04 -2.36
C GLY A 121 -1.61 1.20 -2.90
N SER A 122 -2.57 1.70 -2.13
CA SER A 122 -3.31 2.92 -2.44
C SER A 122 -2.45 4.19 -2.39
N THR A 123 -1.37 4.17 -1.62
CA THR A 123 -0.59 5.39 -1.24
C THR A 123 0.89 5.27 -1.59
N THR A 124 1.46 4.08 -1.44
CA THR A 124 2.90 3.82 -1.52
C THR A 124 3.19 2.62 -2.42
N ALA A 125 4.42 2.56 -2.90
CA ALA A 125 5.00 1.41 -3.58
C ALA A 125 6.25 0.96 -2.80
N ASP A 126 6.22 -0.26 -2.29
CA ASP A 126 7.34 -0.90 -1.58
C ASP A 126 8.15 -1.73 -2.58
N ILE A 127 9.46 -1.51 -2.66
CA ILE A 127 10.38 -2.17 -3.59
C ILE A 127 11.46 -2.91 -2.81
N ILE A 128 11.27 -4.19 -2.55
CA ILE A 128 12.04 -4.94 -1.56
C ILE A 128 12.85 -6.07 -2.21
N PRO A 129 14.19 -6.08 -2.12
CA PRO A 129 15.02 -7.19 -2.59
C PRO A 129 14.89 -8.38 -1.62
N LEU A 130 14.56 -9.57 -2.13
CA LEU A 130 14.29 -10.73 -1.28
C LEU A 130 15.54 -11.55 -0.90
N ASN A 131 16.70 -11.31 -1.54
CA ASN A 131 17.96 -12.00 -1.23
C ASN A 131 18.74 -11.40 -0.05
N THR A 132 18.39 -10.22 0.43
CA THR A 132 19.17 -9.49 1.46
C THR A 132 18.38 -9.27 2.74
N PHE A 133 17.60 -10.28 3.18
CA PHE A 133 16.64 -10.12 4.28
C PHE A 133 17.28 -9.57 5.58
N ASP A 134 18.46 -10.06 5.96
CA ASP A 134 19.13 -9.61 7.18
C ASP A 134 19.50 -8.11 7.12
N ASP A 135 19.79 -7.57 5.94
CA ASP A 135 20.05 -6.13 5.73
C ASP A 135 18.77 -5.29 5.75
N LEU A 136 17.60 -5.92 5.60
CA LEU A 136 16.29 -5.26 5.70
C LEU A 136 15.85 -5.06 7.14
N CYS A 137 16.30 -5.93 8.06
CA CYS A 137 15.93 -5.84 9.46
C CYS A 137 16.38 -4.51 10.08
N GLY A 138 15.46 -3.84 10.78
CA GLY A 138 15.68 -2.55 11.43
C GLY A 138 15.65 -1.34 10.47
N LEU A 139 15.38 -1.52 9.18
CA LEU A 139 15.25 -0.38 8.27
C LEU A 139 14.02 0.46 8.61
N THR A 140 14.27 1.75 8.82
CA THR A 140 13.22 2.76 9.00
C THR A 140 12.70 3.25 7.65
N ASP A 141 11.49 3.81 7.60
CA ASP A 141 10.94 4.42 6.38
C ASP A 141 11.82 5.52 5.80
N LEU A 142 12.53 6.29 6.64
CA LEU A 142 13.48 7.28 6.18
C LEU A 142 14.62 6.63 5.37
N LEU A 143 15.19 5.54 5.89
CA LEU A 143 16.24 4.81 5.19
C LEU A 143 15.70 4.15 3.91
N ARG A 144 14.49 3.61 3.97
CA ARG A 144 13.82 3.02 2.79
C ARG A 144 13.58 4.05 1.69
N LEU A 145 13.16 5.27 2.04
CA LEU A 145 13.04 6.39 1.10
C LEU A 145 14.39 6.76 0.49
N GLN A 146 15.45 6.83 1.31
CA GLN A 146 16.81 7.15 0.85
C GLN A 146 17.41 6.07 -0.06
N GLN A 147 17.08 4.80 0.19
CA GLN A 147 17.56 3.65 -0.58
C GLN A 147 16.68 3.31 -1.79
N GLY A 148 15.52 3.95 -1.92
CA GLY A 148 14.56 3.68 -3.01
C GLY A 148 13.72 2.41 -2.82
N TYR A 149 13.66 1.87 -1.59
CA TYR A 149 12.79 0.75 -1.22
C TYR A 149 11.36 1.17 -0.88
N LEU A 150 11.14 2.47 -0.72
CA LEU A 150 9.82 3.07 -0.55
C LEU A 150 9.70 4.25 -1.52
N VAL A 151 8.70 4.19 -2.40
CA VAL A 151 8.32 5.33 -3.26
C VAL A 151 6.93 5.78 -2.81
N TYR A 152 6.80 7.07 -2.50
CA TYR A 152 5.56 7.63 -1.93
C TYR A 152 4.51 7.95 -3.00
N THR A 153 4.15 6.93 -3.78
CA THR A 153 3.03 6.96 -4.73
C THR A 153 2.33 5.62 -4.80
N GLY A 154 1.01 5.63 -5.03
CA GLY A 154 0.21 4.42 -5.14
C GLY A 154 -1.03 4.65 -5.99
N MET A 155 -1.90 3.64 -6.05
CA MET A 155 -2.98 3.59 -7.03
C MET A 155 -4.17 4.52 -6.77
N LEU A 156 -4.32 5.12 -5.59
CA LEU A 156 -5.55 5.86 -5.27
C LEU A 156 -5.34 7.27 -4.71
N ARG A 157 -4.29 7.49 -3.90
CA ARG A 157 -4.23 8.66 -2.99
C ARG A 157 -3.18 9.71 -3.35
N THR A 158 -2.35 9.47 -4.37
CA THR A 158 -1.26 10.40 -4.70
C THR A 158 -1.82 11.66 -5.35
N ASN A 159 -1.59 12.84 -4.77
CA ASN A 159 -1.93 14.11 -5.42
C ASN A 159 -1.20 14.22 -6.77
N VAL A 160 -1.93 14.45 -7.86
CA VAL A 160 -1.35 14.56 -9.21
C VAL A 160 -0.24 15.62 -9.29
N ALA A 161 -0.34 16.70 -8.51
CA ALA A 161 0.66 17.78 -8.48
C ALA A 161 2.03 17.34 -7.91
N THR A 162 2.11 16.17 -7.25
CA THR A 162 3.40 15.60 -6.80
C THR A 162 4.04 14.70 -7.86
N LEU A 163 3.29 14.26 -8.86
CA LEU A 163 3.77 13.42 -9.96
C LEU A 163 4.35 14.26 -11.11
N VAL A 164 3.69 15.37 -11.44
CA VAL A 164 4.03 16.23 -12.59
C VAL A 164 4.03 17.70 -12.19
N ARG A 165 4.86 18.52 -12.84
CA ARG A 165 4.89 19.99 -12.66
C ARG A 165 4.22 20.75 -13.80
N ALA A 166 4.09 20.10 -14.95
CA ALA A 166 3.41 20.60 -16.13
C ALA A 166 2.92 19.40 -16.95
N VAL A 167 1.89 19.61 -17.75
CA VAL A 167 1.35 18.63 -18.72
C VAL A 167 1.10 19.35 -20.04
N GLU A 168 1.25 18.63 -21.14
CA GLU A 168 0.92 19.13 -22.46
C GLU A 168 -0.61 19.12 -22.65
N VAL A 169 -1.18 20.28 -22.99
CA VAL A 169 -2.59 20.46 -23.36
C VAL A 169 -2.63 21.21 -24.68
N GLY A 170 -3.17 20.57 -25.72
CA GLY A 170 -3.25 21.18 -27.06
C GLY A 170 -1.89 21.58 -27.65
N GLY A 171 -0.82 20.81 -27.39
CA GLY A 171 0.53 21.12 -27.89
C GLY A 171 1.32 22.12 -27.04
N VAL A 172 0.76 22.61 -25.94
CA VAL A 172 1.39 23.60 -25.06
C VAL A 172 1.69 22.98 -23.71
N PHE A 173 2.92 23.13 -23.22
CA PHE A 173 3.29 22.76 -21.85
C PHE A 173 2.64 23.72 -20.84
N THR A 174 1.66 23.21 -20.12
CA THR A 174 0.83 23.95 -19.17
C THR A 174 1.22 23.55 -17.75
N PRO A 175 1.65 24.49 -16.89
CA PRO A 175 1.90 24.23 -15.47
C PRO A 175 0.64 23.71 -14.78
N VAL A 176 0.82 22.77 -13.84
CA VAL A 176 -0.28 22.26 -13.03
C VAL A 176 -0.48 23.08 -11.76
N SER A 177 -1.72 23.21 -11.30
CA SER A 177 -2.07 23.72 -9.98
C SER A 177 -1.50 22.81 -8.89
N THR A 178 -1.11 23.41 -7.76
CA THR A 178 -0.66 22.67 -6.56
C THR A 178 -1.83 22.22 -5.66
N GLU A 179 -3.04 22.71 -5.93
CA GLU A 179 -4.26 22.35 -5.18
C GLU A 179 -4.58 20.85 -5.30
N TYR A 180 -5.21 20.30 -4.27
CA TYR A 180 -5.64 18.91 -4.25
C TYR A 180 -6.95 18.73 -5.05
N PHE A 181 -6.89 18.91 -6.36
CA PHE A 181 -8.05 18.74 -7.24
C PHE A 181 -8.25 17.32 -7.74
N ALA A 182 -7.16 16.60 -7.99
CA ALA A 182 -7.17 15.23 -8.51
C ALA A 182 -6.08 14.39 -7.85
N CYS A 183 -6.32 13.08 -7.76
CA CYS A 183 -5.34 12.11 -7.29
C CYS A 183 -5.10 10.99 -8.30
N SER A 184 -4.15 10.09 -8.00
CA SER A 184 -3.83 8.94 -8.84
C SER A 184 -5.06 8.06 -9.09
N GLY A 185 -5.97 7.91 -8.13
CA GLY A 185 -7.23 7.18 -8.35
C GLY A 185 -8.05 7.71 -9.52
N ASP A 186 -8.08 9.04 -9.72
CA ASP A 186 -8.74 9.65 -10.88
C ASP A 186 -8.03 9.30 -12.19
N VAL A 187 -6.69 9.32 -12.18
CA VAL A 187 -5.86 8.92 -13.32
C VAL A 187 -6.13 7.48 -13.71
N HIS A 188 -6.03 6.55 -12.76
CA HIS A 188 -6.20 5.13 -13.02
C HIS A 188 -7.64 4.79 -13.43
N LEU A 189 -8.65 5.46 -12.87
CA LEU A 189 -10.05 5.26 -13.26
C LEU A 189 -10.32 5.75 -14.69
N VAL A 190 -9.80 6.93 -15.06
CA VAL A 190 -9.93 7.47 -16.43
C VAL A 190 -9.22 6.58 -17.45
N LEU A 191 -8.08 6.01 -17.09
CA LEU A 191 -7.33 5.08 -17.93
C LEU A 191 -7.87 3.65 -17.92
N GLY A 192 -8.90 3.35 -17.11
CA GLY A 192 -9.50 2.01 -17.00
C GLY A 192 -8.58 0.97 -16.36
N GLN A 193 -7.58 1.41 -15.59
CA GLN A 193 -6.65 0.55 -14.87
C GLN A 193 -7.23 0.01 -13.56
N ILE A 194 -8.23 0.72 -13.02
CA ILE A 194 -9.03 0.30 -11.88
C ILE A 194 -10.52 0.46 -12.21
N LYS A 195 -11.38 -0.30 -11.54
CA LYS A 195 -12.83 -0.13 -11.61
C LYS A 195 -13.31 0.88 -10.57
N PRO A 196 -14.54 1.43 -10.71
CA PRO A 196 -15.13 2.28 -9.68
C PRO A 196 -15.13 1.63 -8.29
N GLU A 197 -15.36 0.32 -8.22
CA GLU A 197 -15.39 -0.44 -6.96
C GLU A 197 -14.02 -0.48 -6.25
N ASP A 198 -12.93 -0.42 -7.01
CA ASP A 198 -11.56 -0.46 -6.48
C ASP A 198 -11.12 0.91 -5.91
N TYR A 199 -11.77 1.99 -6.33
CA TYR A 199 -11.50 3.35 -5.85
C TYR A 199 -12.26 3.61 -4.54
N THR A 200 -11.72 3.04 -3.47
CA THR A 200 -12.28 3.08 -2.11
C THR A 200 -11.87 4.31 -1.29
N ALA A 201 -10.90 5.10 -1.76
CA ALA A 201 -10.48 6.32 -1.10
C ALA A 201 -11.49 7.46 -1.34
N PRO A 202 -11.67 8.40 -0.37
CA PRO A 202 -12.46 9.60 -0.61
C PRO A 202 -11.90 10.40 -1.80
N THR A 203 -12.80 10.81 -2.69
CA THR A 203 -12.45 11.67 -3.83
C THR A 203 -12.06 13.07 -3.34
N PRO A 204 -11.13 13.77 -4.04
CA PRO A 204 -10.68 15.11 -3.63
C PRO A 204 -11.78 16.14 -3.42
N ASP A 205 -12.87 16.06 -4.20
CA ASP A 205 -14.02 16.97 -4.10
C ASP A 205 -15.22 16.38 -3.35
N GLY A 206 -15.08 15.18 -2.77
CA GLY A 206 -16.20 14.45 -2.15
C GLY A 206 -17.28 14.00 -3.14
N GLY A 207 -17.06 14.18 -4.45
CA GLY A 207 -17.97 13.76 -5.50
C GLY A 207 -17.95 12.26 -5.77
N PRO A 208 -18.82 11.77 -6.68
CA PRO A 208 -18.93 10.35 -6.96
C PRO A 208 -17.67 9.79 -7.64
N VAL A 209 -17.52 8.47 -7.53
CA VAL A 209 -16.50 7.69 -8.22
C VAL A 209 -17.04 7.24 -9.58
N THR A 210 -16.98 8.15 -10.56
CA THR A 210 -17.28 7.85 -11.97
C THR A 210 -16.19 8.40 -12.87
N VAL A 211 -16.03 7.82 -14.06
CA VAL A 211 -15.05 8.28 -15.06
C VAL A 211 -15.25 9.77 -15.38
N GLU A 212 -16.51 10.19 -15.58
CA GLU A 212 -16.86 11.58 -15.87
C GLU A 212 -16.51 12.54 -14.71
N ALA A 213 -16.76 12.14 -13.45
CA ALA A 213 -16.40 12.95 -12.29
C ALA A 213 -14.87 13.02 -12.11
N ALA A 214 -14.15 11.92 -12.33
CA ALA A 214 -12.69 11.89 -12.32
C ALA A 214 -12.09 12.79 -13.43
N MET A 215 -12.69 12.80 -14.62
CA MET A 215 -12.31 13.71 -15.70
C MET A 215 -12.47 15.19 -15.31
N ARG A 216 -13.59 15.56 -14.67
CA ARG A 216 -13.79 16.92 -14.16
C ARG A 216 -12.73 17.32 -13.13
N ARG A 217 -12.37 16.40 -12.22
CA ARG A 217 -11.28 16.62 -11.25
C ARG A 217 -9.93 16.83 -11.94
N LEU A 218 -9.61 16.00 -12.94
CA LEU A 218 -8.37 16.11 -13.72
C LEU A 218 -8.31 17.41 -14.55
N ALA A 219 -9.42 17.89 -15.12
CA ALA A 219 -9.43 19.16 -15.85
C ALA A 219 -9.02 20.34 -14.94
N ARG A 220 -9.44 20.34 -13.68
CA ARG A 220 -9.08 21.37 -12.69
C ARG A 220 -7.59 21.42 -12.37
N VAL A 221 -6.83 20.35 -12.65
CA VAL A 221 -5.37 20.32 -12.46
C VAL A 221 -4.68 21.40 -13.30
N VAL A 222 -5.22 21.76 -14.45
CA VAL A 222 -4.75 22.88 -15.29
C VAL A 222 -5.66 24.12 -15.20
N CYS A 223 -6.41 24.23 -14.10
CA CYS A 223 -7.36 25.33 -13.84
C CYS A 223 -8.46 25.48 -14.89
N ALA A 224 -8.84 24.38 -15.57
CA ALA A 224 -9.90 24.34 -16.57
C ALA A 224 -11.09 23.48 -16.09
N ASP A 225 -12.16 23.45 -16.90
CA ASP A 225 -13.25 22.47 -16.77
C ASP A 225 -13.31 21.52 -17.99
N LEU A 226 -14.16 20.49 -17.89
CA LEU A 226 -14.24 19.44 -18.91
C LEU A 226 -14.82 19.99 -20.23
N GLU A 227 -15.72 20.97 -20.12
CA GLU A 227 -16.35 21.66 -21.23
C GLU A 227 -15.35 22.53 -22.02
N GLU A 228 -14.34 23.10 -21.34
CA GLU A 228 -13.30 23.94 -21.93
C GLU A 228 -12.27 23.13 -22.73
N ILE A 229 -11.71 22.06 -22.16
CA ILE A 229 -10.58 21.32 -22.77
C ILE A 229 -10.99 19.99 -23.41
N GLY A 230 -12.19 19.49 -23.13
CA GLY A 230 -12.73 18.25 -23.69
C GLY A 230 -12.12 16.97 -23.12
N GLU A 231 -12.78 15.83 -23.36
CA GLU A 231 -12.39 14.52 -22.82
C GLU A 231 -11.01 14.05 -23.31
N GLU A 232 -10.67 14.33 -24.57
CA GLU A 232 -9.40 13.89 -25.16
C GLU A 232 -8.21 14.54 -24.45
N ALA A 233 -8.27 15.85 -24.20
CA ALA A 233 -7.21 16.56 -23.49
C ALA A 233 -7.09 16.04 -22.05
N VAL A 234 -8.21 15.81 -21.36
CA VAL A 234 -8.20 15.26 -20.00
C VAL A 234 -7.62 13.85 -19.96
N ARG A 235 -7.92 12.99 -20.93
CA ARG A 235 -7.27 11.68 -21.07
C ARG A 235 -5.77 11.84 -21.32
N GLY A 236 -5.36 12.81 -22.12
CA GLY A 236 -3.95 13.17 -22.33
C GLY A 236 -3.24 13.58 -21.04
N ILE A 237 -3.90 14.35 -20.17
CA ILE A 237 -3.39 14.68 -18.83
C ILE A 237 -3.20 13.40 -18.01
N ALA A 238 -4.21 12.51 -17.98
CA ALA A 238 -4.13 11.24 -17.24
C ALA A 238 -2.95 10.37 -17.73
N VAL A 239 -2.76 10.24 -19.04
CA VAL A 239 -1.64 9.48 -19.64
C VAL A 239 -0.28 10.03 -19.19
N GLN A 240 -0.12 11.36 -19.18
CA GLN A 240 1.14 11.98 -18.76
C GLN A 240 1.41 11.78 -17.26
N CYS A 241 0.38 11.89 -16.43
CA CYS A 241 0.47 11.63 -14.99
C CYS A 241 0.86 10.17 -14.71
N TRP A 242 0.20 9.22 -15.39
CA TRP A 242 0.53 7.80 -15.31
C TRP A 242 1.96 7.52 -15.78
N SER A 243 2.38 8.11 -16.91
CA SER A 243 3.74 7.92 -17.44
C SER A 243 4.80 8.38 -16.44
N ALA A 244 4.57 9.52 -15.77
CA ALA A 244 5.46 10.01 -14.73
C ALA A 244 5.51 9.06 -13.52
N GLN A 245 4.35 8.64 -13.00
CA GLN A 245 4.24 7.73 -11.87
C GLN A 245 4.86 6.36 -12.14
N ALA A 246 4.48 5.72 -13.24
CA ALA A 246 5.02 4.44 -13.66
C ALA A 246 6.54 4.52 -13.87
N GLY A 247 7.02 5.59 -14.49
CA GLY A 247 8.45 5.84 -14.67
C GLY A 247 9.21 5.94 -13.35
N MET A 248 8.62 6.54 -12.30
CA MET A 248 9.23 6.59 -10.96
C MET A 248 9.40 5.18 -10.37
N ILE A 249 8.32 4.38 -10.38
CA ILE A 249 8.31 3.04 -9.82
C ILE A 249 9.25 2.11 -10.61
N VAL A 250 9.15 2.08 -11.94
CA VAL A 250 9.97 1.22 -12.79
C VAL A 250 11.45 1.52 -12.66
N ARG A 251 11.84 2.80 -12.53
CA ARG A 251 13.24 3.17 -12.26
C ARG A 251 13.72 2.68 -10.89
N ALA A 252 12.89 2.80 -9.85
CA ALA A 252 13.22 2.31 -8.51
C ALA A 252 13.40 0.79 -8.51
N VAL A 253 12.48 0.05 -9.15
CA VAL A 253 12.59 -1.41 -9.34
C VAL A 253 13.87 -1.78 -10.09
N GLY A 254 14.14 -1.13 -11.24
CA GLY A 254 15.35 -1.40 -12.02
C GLY A 254 16.64 -1.13 -11.24
N THR A 255 16.66 -0.08 -10.42
CA THR A 255 17.80 0.25 -9.55
C THR A 255 17.99 -0.80 -8.46
N CYS A 256 16.91 -1.22 -7.81
CA CYS A 256 16.93 -2.26 -6.77
C CYS A 256 17.42 -3.60 -7.34
N MET A 257 16.86 -4.03 -8.48
CA MET A 257 17.27 -5.25 -9.16
C MET A 257 18.75 -5.21 -9.57
N GLY A 258 19.21 -4.10 -10.16
CA GLY A 258 20.61 -3.97 -10.57
C GLY A 258 21.59 -3.94 -9.40
N THR A 259 21.20 -3.36 -8.27
CA THR A 259 22.03 -3.29 -7.05
C THR A 259 22.17 -4.67 -6.39
N HIS A 260 21.09 -5.44 -6.34
CA HIS A 260 21.02 -6.71 -5.61
C HIS A 260 21.13 -7.95 -6.48
N GLY A 261 21.23 -7.78 -7.81
CA GLY A 261 21.32 -8.91 -8.74
C GLY A 261 20.01 -9.71 -8.87
N CYS A 262 18.86 -9.12 -8.53
CA CYS A 262 17.56 -9.77 -8.73
C CYS A 262 17.20 -9.81 -10.21
N ASN A 263 16.54 -10.89 -10.64
CA ASN A 263 16.14 -11.10 -12.04
C ASN A 263 14.65 -11.40 -12.23
N GLN A 264 13.88 -11.36 -11.14
CA GLN A 264 12.44 -11.54 -11.12
C GLN A 264 11.77 -10.38 -10.39
N VAL A 265 10.55 -10.05 -10.80
CA VAL A 265 9.70 -9.10 -10.07
C VAL A 265 8.43 -9.82 -9.66
N LEU A 266 8.09 -9.72 -8.38
CA LEU A 266 6.79 -10.14 -7.85
C LEU A 266 5.98 -8.88 -7.59
N CYS A 267 4.77 -8.80 -8.11
CA CYS A 267 3.90 -7.65 -7.92
C CYS A 267 2.80 -8.00 -6.90
N GLY A 268 2.59 -7.13 -5.92
CA GLY A 268 1.56 -7.24 -4.89
C GLY A 268 0.67 -6.00 -4.82
N GLY A 269 -0.42 -6.11 -4.07
CA GLY A 269 -1.37 -5.03 -3.84
C GLY A 269 -2.24 -4.69 -5.07
N ILE A 270 -3.06 -3.65 -4.92
CA ILE A 270 -4.00 -3.17 -5.94
C ILE A 270 -3.31 -2.84 -7.29
N GLY A 271 -2.05 -2.42 -7.27
CA GLY A 271 -1.29 -2.14 -8.50
C GLY A 271 -0.75 -3.38 -9.21
N SER A 272 -0.86 -4.57 -8.60
CA SER A 272 -0.23 -5.80 -9.13
C SER A 272 -0.59 -6.09 -10.59
N PRO A 273 -1.87 -6.10 -11.02
CA PRO A 273 -2.22 -6.44 -12.40
C PRO A 273 -1.59 -5.50 -13.43
N VAL A 274 -1.43 -4.22 -13.09
CA VAL A 274 -0.86 -3.19 -13.96
C VAL A 274 0.65 -3.37 -14.07
N PHE A 275 1.34 -3.48 -12.94
CA PHE A 275 2.80 -3.52 -12.93
C PHE A 275 3.36 -4.89 -13.32
N ALA A 276 2.67 -6.00 -13.03
CA ALA A 276 3.09 -7.34 -13.47
C ALA A 276 3.20 -7.41 -14.99
N GLY A 277 2.20 -6.89 -15.71
CA GLY A 277 2.24 -6.81 -17.18
C GLY A 277 3.36 -5.90 -17.68
N MET A 278 3.57 -4.74 -17.04
CA MET A 278 4.58 -3.76 -17.46
C MET A 278 6.02 -4.25 -17.24
N LEU A 279 6.28 -4.97 -16.15
CA LEU A 279 7.61 -5.42 -15.74
C LEU A 279 7.89 -6.88 -16.14
N SER A 280 6.96 -7.54 -16.85
CA SER A 280 7.01 -8.99 -17.10
C SER A 280 7.19 -9.80 -15.79
N GLY A 281 6.58 -9.32 -14.72
CA GLY A 281 6.63 -9.91 -13.38
C GLY A 281 5.49 -10.90 -13.11
N THR A 282 5.53 -11.50 -11.93
CA THR A 282 4.46 -12.37 -11.42
C THR A 282 3.42 -11.54 -10.68
N ASP A 283 2.15 -11.70 -11.03
CA ASP A 283 1.02 -11.14 -10.30
C ASP A 283 0.68 -12.03 -9.08
N LEU A 284 1.03 -11.57 -7.87
CA LEU A 284 0.76 -12.31 -6.64
C LEU A 284 -0.73 -12.38 -6.29
N ASN A 285 -1.57 -11.44 -6.76
CA ASN A 285 -3.02 -11.54 -6.57
C ASN A 285 -3.58 -12.77 -7.28
N ARG A 286 -3.04 -13.11 -8.45
CA ARG A 286 -3.41 -14.32 -9.17
C ARG A 286 -2.83 -15.58 -8.53
N GLU A 287 -1.58 -15.54 -8.07
CA GLU A 287 -0.93 -16.71 -7.47
C GLU A 287 -1.53 -17.08 -6.11
N LEU A 288 -1.90 -16.09 -5.31
CA LEU A 288 -2.42 -16.25 -3.95
C LEU A 288 -3.96 -16.19 -3.89
N ASN A 289 -4.65 -16.40 -5.02
CA ASN A 289 -6.13 -16.41 -5.10
C ASN A 289 -6.82 -15.20 -4.44
N GLY A 290 -6.28 -14.00 -4.63
CA GLY A 290 -6.83 -12.76 -4.08
C GLY A 290 -6.32 -12.37 -2.68
N MET A 291 -5.54 -13.23 -2.01
CA MET A 291 -5.00 -12.89 -0.67
C MET A 291 -3.97 -11.77 -0.69
N ALA A 292 -3.37 -11.47 -1.85
CA ALA A 292 -2.36 -10.41 -1.96
C ALA A 292 -2.92 -8.97 -1.89
N ASP A 293 -4.26 -8.77 -1.95
CA ASP A 293 -4.87 -7.49 -1.59
C ASP A 293 -4.70 -7.16 -0.10
N ALA A 294 -4.43 -8.20 0.71
CA ALA A 294 -4.03 -8.13 2.10
C ALA A 294 -2.68 -8.84 2.34
N LEU A 295 -1.73 -8.69 1.40
CA LEU A 295 -0.45 -9.43 1.42
C LEU A 295 0.27 -9.38 2.79
N PRO A 296 0.39 -8.24 3.50
CA PRO A 296 1.05 -8.24 4.81
C PRO A 296 0.32 -9.07 5.87
N ALA A 297 -1.02 -9.04 5.88
CA ALA A 297 -1.82 -9.85 6.80
C ALA A 297 -1.70 -11.35 6.48
N TYR A 298 -1.72 -11.72 5.19
CA TYR A 298 -1.50 -13.09 4.77
C TYR A 298 -0.07 -13.56 5.11
N ALA A 299 0.94 -12.72 4.83
CA ALA A 299 2.33 -13.03 5.06
C ALA A 299 2.64 -13.23 6.55
N VAL A 300 2.15 -12.36 7.44
CA VAL A 300 2.42 -12.49 8.88
C VAL A 300 1.79 -13.76 9.47
N LEU A 301 0.62 -14.18 8.97
CA LEU A 301 -0.01 -15.45 9.33
C LEU A 301 0.88 -16.63 8.92
N GLU A 302 1.30 -16.66 7.65
CA GLU A 302 2.16 -17.72 7.13
C GLU A 302 3.53 -17.79 7.81
N VAL A 303 4.10 -16.63 8.18
CA VAL A 303 5.36 -16.57 8.93
C VAL A 303 5.17 -17.12 10.35
N ALA A 304 4.07 -16.78 11.03
CA ALA A 304 3.77 -17.32 12.36
C ALA A 304 3.53 -18.84 12.34
N GLU A 305 2.87 -19.37 11.31
CA GLU A 305 2.61 -20.81 11.19
C GLU A 305 3.84 -21.65 10.83
N ARG A 306 4.91 -21.03 10.29
CA ARG A 306 6.18 -21.71 9.99
C ARG A 306 7.00 -22.07 11.24
N ASP A 307 6.81 -21.36 12.36
CA ASP A 307 7.54 -21.60 13.61
C ASP A 307 6.58 -21.71 14.82
N PRO A 308 5.81 -22.81 14.94
CA PRO A 308 4.86 -23.01 16.03
C PRO A 308 5.53 -23.30 17.40
N SER A 309 6.86 -23.17 17.50
CA SER A 309 7.66 -23.54 18.67
C SER A 309 8.40 -22.37 19.33
N ARG A 310 8.14 -21.13 18.90
CA ARG A 310 8.56 -19.92 19.62
C ARG A 310 7.42 -19.40 20.48
#